data_AF-A0A6N7WDD9-F1
#
_entry.id   AF-A0A6N7WDD9-F1
#
_cell.length_a   1.000
_cell.length_b   1.000
_cell.length_c   1.000
_cell.angle_alpha   90.00
_cell.angle_beta   90.00
_cell.angle_gamma   90.00
#
_symmetry.space_group_name_H-M   'P 1'
#
loop_
_entity.id
_entity.type
_entity.pdbx_description
1 polymer ?
#
loop_
_entity_poly.entity_id
_entity_poly.type
_entity_poly.pdbx_seq_one_letter_code
_entity_poly.pdbx_strand_id
1 'polypeptide(L)' 'MKDEDYNIPEDQDYTSAVSAYDCTGLIPAGTVHEKTLEAYRELYPFGAPEMSEKEMEQMREKDKKENQD' A
#
# COMPACT_ATOMS: atom_id res chain seq x y z
N MET A 1 -24.31 -29.85 -3.56
CA MET A 1 -23.40 -29.48 -2.46
C MET A 1 -24.26 -28.81 -1.40
N LYS A 2 -24.15 -29.21 -0.13
CA LYS A 2 -24.71 -28.40 0.95
C LYS A 2 -23.76 -27.23 1.09
N ASP A 3 -24.26 -26.02 0.94
CA ASP A 3 -23.53 -24.83 1.35
C ASP A 3 -23.40 -24.95 2.87
N GLU A 4 -22.22 -25.36 3.32
CA GLU A 4 -21.85 -25.31 4.72
C GLU A 4 -21.86 -23.82 5.07
N ASP A 5 -22.95 -23.39 5.70
CA ASP A 5 -23.07 -22.05 6.28
C ASP A 5 -21.98 -21.95 7.34
N TYR A 6 -20.82 -21.42 6.92
CA TYR A 6 -19.72 -21.12 7.81
C TYR A 6 -20.28 -20.11 8.81
N ASN A 7 -20.70 -20.63 9.97
CA ASN A 7 -21.20 -19.87 11.10
C ASN A 7 -20.01 -19.11 11.69
N ILE A 8 -19.54 -18.11 10.94
CA ILE A 8 -18.51 -17.15 11.34
C ILE A 8 -19.21 -16.28 12.38
N PRO A 9 -18.86 -16.41 13.66
CA PRO A 9 -19.50 -15.61 14.69
C PRO A 9 -19.19 -14.13 14.44
N GLU A 10 -20.11 -13.25 14.84
CA GLU A 10 -20.09 -11.81 14.47
C GLU A 10 -18.78 -11.10 14.89
N ASP A 11 -18.08 -11.63 15.91
CA ASP A 11 -16.77 -11.19 16.38
C ASP A 11 -15.59 -11.59 15.46
N GLN A 12 -15.82 -12.52 14.53
CA GLN A 12 -14.88 -13.01 13.52
C GLN A 12 -15.22 -12.52 12.10
N ASP A 13 -16.27 -11.70 11.95
CA ASP A 13 -16.57 -11.04 10.68
C ASP A 13 -15.60 -9.87 10.43
N TYR A 14 -14.37 -10.23 10.10
CA TYR A 14 -13.32 -9.30 9.67
C TYR A 14 -13.66 -8.58 8.36
N THR A 15 -14.74 -8.96 7.67
CA THR A 15 -15.10 -8.38 6.37
C THR A 15 -15.80 -7.02 6.51
N SER A 16 -16.39 -6.73 7.68
CA SER A 16 -17.07 -5.47 7.96
C SER A 16 -16.15 -4.37 8.54
N ALA A 17 -14.99 -4.73 9.10
CA ALA A 17 -14.18 -3.80 9.89
C ALA A 17 -13.27 -2.89 9.06
N VAL A 18 -13.21 -3.09 7.74
CA VAL A 18 -12.32 -2.37 6.84
C VAL A 18 -13.05 -2.07 5.54
N SER A 19 -13.22 -0.79 5.22
CA SER A 19 -13.70 -0.43 3.88
C SER A 19 -12.60 -0.78 2.88
N ALA A 20 -12.96 -1.50 1.82
CA ALA A 20 -12.04 -1.85 0.73
C ALA A 20 -11.40 -0.62 0.05
N TYR A 21 -11.97 0.57 0.28
CA TYR A 21 -11.49 1.86 -0.22
C TYR A 21 -10.98 2.79 0.88
N ASP A 22 -11.07 2.37 2.14
CA ASP A 22 -10.54 3.13 3.26
C ASP A 22 -9.04 2.83 3.39
N CYS A 23 -8.27 3.52 2.54
CA CYS A 23 -6.81 3.50 2.56
C CYS A 23 -6.22 4.33 3.72
N THR A 24 -6.94 4.49 4.83
CA THR A 24 -6.38 5.06 6.08
C THR A 24 -5.47 4.06 6.82
N GLY A 25 -5.46 2.78 6.41
CA GLY A 25 -4.43 1.84 6.82
C GLY A 25 -3.05 2.26 6.29
N LEU A 26 -2.08 2.44 7.18
CA LEU A 26 -0.70 2.74 6.78
C LEU A 26 -0.21 1.68 5.79
N ILE A 27 0.17 2.11 4.58
CA ILE A 27 0.78 1.22 3.59
C ILE A 27 2.05 0.63 4.24
N PRO A 28 2.21 -0.70 4.26
CA PRO A 28 3.40 -1.31 4.83
C PRO A 28 4.66 -0.79 4.13
N ALA A 29 5.73 -0.65 4.90
CA ALA A 29 7.01 -0.21 4.35
C ALA A 29 7.41 -1.13 3.18
N GLY A 30 7.84 -0.51 2.08
CA GLY A 30 8.31 -1.24 0.90
C GLY A 30 9.52 -2.12 1.22
N THR A 31 9.75 -3.14 0.40
CA THR A 31 10.88 -4.05 0.57
C THR A 31 12.21 -3.32 0.35
N VAL A 32 13.17 -3.49 1.26
CA VAL A 32 14.50 -2.87 1.17
C VAL A 32 15.54 -3.71 0.41
N HIS A 33 15.19 -4.94 0.02
CA HIS A 33 16.10 -5.84 -0.68
C HIS A 33 16.08 -5.62 -2.19
N GLU A 34 17.24 -5.28 -2.77
CA GLU A 34 17.40 -4.98 -4.19
C GLU A 34 16.89 -6.12 -5.10
N LYS A 35 17.19 -7.37 -4.75
CA LYS A 35 16.74 -8.54 -5.52
C LYS A 35 15.21 -8.64 -5.62
N THR A 36 14.50 -8.26 -4.55
CA THR A 36 13.04 -8.27 -4.53
C THR A 36 12.48 -7.12 -5.36
N LEU A 37 13.13 -5.96 -5.33
CA LEU A 37 12.75 -4.81 -6.16
C LEU A 37 12.94 -5.10 -7.65
N GLU A 38 14.03 -5.76 -8.02
CA GLU A 38 14.30 -6.16 -9.40
C GLU A 38 13.22 -7.12 -9.94
N ALA A 39 12.92 -8.19 -9.19
CA ALA A 39 11.83 -9.11 -9.55
C ALA A 39 10.46 -8.42 -9.65
N TYR A 40 10.20 -7.42 -8.79
CA TYR A 40 8.97 -6.64 -8.86
C TYR A 40 8.90 -5.78 -10.14
N ARG A 41 10.01 -5.16 -10.56
CA ARG A 41 10.11 -4.39 -11.81
C ARG A 41 9.93 -5.27 -13.05
N GLU A 42 10.41 -6.52 -13.02
CA GLU A 42 10.19 -7.47 -14.11
C GLU A 42 8.71 -7.85 -14.28
N LEU A 43 7.98 -8.00 -13.18
CA LEU A 43 6.54 -8.31 -13.19
C LEU A 43 5.68 -7.14 -13.71
N TYR A 44 6.11 -5.92 -13.45
CA TYR A 44 5.40 -4.70 -13.82
C TYR A 44 6.30 -3.77 -14.64
N PRO A 45 6.32 -3.91 -15.98
CA PRO A 45 7.20 -3.15 -16.88
C PRO A 45 6.94 -1.65 -16.87
N PHE A 46 5.78 -1.22 -16.34
CA PHE A 46 5.37 0.16 -16.22
C PHE A 46 5.41 0.55 -14.74
N GLY A 47 6.48 1.23 -14.35
CA GLY A 47 6.65 1.76 -13.00
C GLY A 47 6.24 3.22 -12.88
N ALA A 48 6.38 3.75 -11.65
CA ALA A 48 6.43 5.20 -11.46
C ALA A 48 7.55 5.78 -12.33
N PRO A 49 7.37 7.00 -12.89
CA PRO A 49 8.43 7.65 -13.65
C PRO A 49 9.71 7.77 -12.83
N GLU A 50 10.85 7.63 -13.50
CA GLU A 50 12.14 7.87 -12.85
C GLU A 50 12.22 9.34 -12.46
N MET A 51 12.32 9.59 -11.17
CA MET A 51 12.48 10.92 -10.58
C MET A 51 13.93 11.06 -10.13
N SER A 52 14.54 12.22 -10.36
CA SER A 52 15.85 12.50 -9.79
C SER A 52 15.75 12.63 -8.27
N GLU A 53 16.86 12.37 -7.56
CA GLU A 53 16.94 12.57 -6.10
C GLU A 53 16.53 14.00 -5.69
N LYS A 54 16.86 14.99 -6.53
CA LYS A 54 16.49 16.39 -6.32
C LYS A 54 14.98 16.60 -6.38
N GLU A 55 14.29 15.96 -7.33
CA GLU A 55 12.84 16.05 -7.46
C GLU A 55 12.14 15.32 -6.31
N MET A 56 12.64 14.16 -5.90
CA MET A 56 12.13 13.42 -4.74
C MET A 56 12.25 14.23 -3.44
N GLU A 57 13.39 14.89 -3.22
CA GLU A 57 13.60 15.72 -2.04
C GLU A 57 12.67 16.94 -2.04
N GLN A 58 12.47 17.59 -3.19
CA GLN A 58 11.55 18.72 -3.32
C GLN A 58 10.09 18.33 -2.99
N MET A 59 9.64 17.15 -3.44
CA MET A 59 8.31 16.64 -3.09
C MET A 59 8.19 16.41 -1.58
N ARG A 60 9.18 15.76 -0.98
CA ARG A 60 9.19 15.49 0.47
C ARG A 60 9.17 16.77 1.30
N GLU A 61 9.90 17.80 0.87
CA GLU A 61 9.90 19.11 1.52
C GLU A 61 8.59 19.86 1.34
N LYS A 62 7.93 19.70 0.19
CA LYS A 62 6.58 20.25 -0.05
C LYS A 62 5.55 19.58 0.87
N ASP A 63 5.57 18.26 0.97
CA ASP A 63 4.66 17.50 1.83
C ASP A 63 4.83 17.86 3.31
N LYS A 64 6.07 18.06 3.77
CA LYS A 64 6.35 18.52 5.15
C LYS A 64 5.77 19.90 5.43
N LYS A 65 5.83 20.83 4.47
CA LYS A 65 5.28 22.19 4.62
C LYS A 65 3.75 22.19 4.62
N GLU A 66 3.12 21.38 3.77
CA GLU A 66 1.66 21.28 3.70
C GLU A 66 1.04 20.62 4.94
N ASN A 67 1.78 19.78 5.67
CA ASN A 67 1.31 19.14 6.91
C ASN A 67 1.73 19.87 8.19
N GLN A 68 2.28 21.09 8.09
CA GLN A 68 2.70 21.92 9.23
C GLN A 68 1.75 23.07 9.56
N ASP A 69 0.68 23.27 8.78
CA ASP A 69 -0.44 24.19 9.06
C ASP A 69 -1.65 23.43 9.66
#